data_AF-A0A3D1JAF9-F1
#
_entry.id   AF-A0A3D1JAF9-F1
#
_cell.length_a   1.000
_cell.length_b   1.000
_cell.length_c   1.000
_cell.angle_alpha   90.00
_cell.angle_beta   90.00
_cell.angle_gamma   90.00
#
_symmetry.space_group_name_H-M   'P 1'
#
loop_
_entity.id
_entity.type
_entity.pdbx_description
1 polymer ?
#
loop_
_entity_poly.entity_id
_entity_poly.type
_entity_poly.pdbx_seq_one_letter_code
_entity_poly.pdbx_strand_id
1 'polypeptide(L)'
;SLLQDTPEDTPHKGATMIDDRYAITADERKKIIATYFDEAGFIKQFPSKEKRKLVVLGVLAERFDSGKNYSEAAVNDILKQAISDYVTVRRYLIEYGFMKRTNDGKTYWRT
;
A
#
# COMPACT_ATOMS: atom_id res chain seq x y z
N SER A 1 1.63 51.50 21.65
CA SER A 1 2.55 50.42 22.03
C SER A 1 1.68 49.31 22.62
N LEU A 2 1.24 48.34 21.80
CA LEU A 2 1.89 47.07 21.45
C LEU A 2 1.70 45.98 22.52
N LEU A 3 1.13 44.85 22.06
CA LEU A 3 0.98 43.50 22.68
C LEU A 3 -0.27 43.36 23.59
N GLN A 4 -1.39 42.79 23.12
CA GLN A 4 -1.70 41.36 22.83
C GLN A 4 -1.53 40.44 24.04
N ASP A 5 -2.62 39.83 24.50
CA ASP A 5 -2.70 38.38 24.71
C ASP A 5 -4.14 37.89 24.50
N THR A 6 -4.24 36.80 23.74
CA THR A 6 -5.44 36.24 23.10
C THR A 6 -6.13 35.21 24.01
N PRO A 7 -7.44 34.97 23.86
CA PRO A 7 -8.15 34.01 24.69
C PRO A 7 -7.73 32.57 24.36
N GLU A 8 -7.64 31.75 25.41
CA GLU A 8 -7.31 30.33 25.40
C GLU A 8 -8.12 29.56 24.34
N ASP A 9 -7.47 29.25 23.21
CA ASP A 9 -8.02 28.34 22.21
C ASP A 9 -7.68 26.92 22.64
N THR A 10 -8.58 26.31 23.43
CA THR A 10 -8.50 24.88 23.72
C THR A 10 -8.93 24.13 22.45
N PRO A 11 -8.07 23.32 21.81
CA PRO A 11 -8.53 22.56 20.66
C PRO A 11 -9.44 21.44 21.15
N HIS A 12 -10.74 21.63 20.93
CA HIS A 12 -11.76 20.62 21.14
C HIS A 12 -11.42 19.33 20.38
N LYS A 13 -11.63 18.21 21.07
CA LYS A 13 -11.57 16.83 20.59
C LYS A 13 -12.23 16.68 19.22
N GLY A 14 -11.40 16.62 18.17
CA GLY A 14 -11.87 16.49 16.79
C GLY A 14 -10.79 16.06 15.82
N ALA A 15 -9.80 15.28 16.25
CA ALA A 15 -8.79 14.64 15.40
C ALA A 15 -9.37 13.54 14.50
N THR A 16 -10.58 13.76 13.97
CA THR A 16 -11.29 12.93 12.98
C THR A 16 -11.48 13.74 11.70
N MET A 17 -10.42 14.40 11.24
CA MET A 17 -10.24 14.63 9.82
C MET A 17 -9.05 13.79 9.42
N ILE A 18 -9.30 12.48 9.23
CA ILE A 18 -8.45 11.72 8.32
C ILE A 18 -8.67 12.41 6.99
N ASP A 19 -7.70 13.25 6.64
CA ASP A 19 -7.76 14.23 5.57
C ASP A 19 -8.47 13.67 4.33
N ASP A 20 -9.70 14.10 4.06
CA ASP A 20 -10.51 13.71 2.89
C ASP A 20 -9.77 13.95 1.57
N ARG A 21 -8.69 14.77 1.56
CA ARG A 21 -7.81 14.97 0.40
C ARG A 21 -6.95 13.73 0.07
N TYR A 22 -6.81 12.79 1.00
CA TYR A 22 -6.04 11.56 0.85
C TYR A 22 -6.90 10.31 0.64
N ALA A 23 -8.23 10.38 0.80
CA ALA A 23 -9.12 9.29 0.45
C ALA A 23 -9.01 8.99 -1.06
N ILE A 24 -8.62 7.76 -1.41
CA ILE A 24 -8.59 7.31 -2.80
C ILE A 24 -10.02 6.98 -3.21
N THR A 25 -10.59 7.76 -4.13
CA THR A 25 -11.92 7.47 -4.68
C THR A 25 -11.89 6.21 -5.54
N ALA A 26 -13.04 5.57 -5.76
CA ALA A 26 -13.14 4.39 -6.63
C ALA A 26 -12.66 4.70 -8.08
N ASP A 27 -13.00 5.87 -8.60
CA ASP A 27 -12.56 6.32 -9.92
C ASP A 27 -11.05 6.58 -9.97
N GLU A 28 -10.48 7.20 -8.93
CA GLU A 28 -9.02 7.38 -8.82
C GLU A 28 -8.32 6.02 -8.75
N ARG A 29 -8.83 5.08 -7.94
CA ARG A 29 -8.32 3.70 -7.88
C ARG A 29 -8.34 3.05 -9.25
N LYS A 30 -9.46 3.12 -9.98
CA LYS A 30 -9.61 2.55 -11.33
C LYS A 30 -8.61 3.15 -12.31
N LYS A 31 -8.44 4.48 -12.31
CA LYS A 31 -7.46 5.18 -13.16
C LYS A 31 -6.03 4.76 -12.82
N ILE A 32 -5.69 4.63 -11.54
CA ILE A 32 -4.36 4.18 -11.12
C ILE A 32 -4.12 2.74 -11.61
N ILE A 33 -5.08 1.84 -11.44
CA ILE A 33 -4.96 0.45 -11.92
C ILE A 33 -4.73 0.42 -13.43
N ALA A 34 -5.56 1.12 -14.20
CA ALA A 34 -5.42 1.20 -15.66
C ALA A 34 -4.11 1.86 -16.13
N THR A 35 -3.43 2.63 -15.25
CA THR A 35 -2.13 3.24 -15.55
C THR A 35 -0.98 2.26 -15.38
N TYR A 36 -1.04 1.36 -14.39
CA TYR A 36 0.10 0.53 -13.98
C TYR A 36 -0.01 -0.93 -14.39
N PHE A 37 -1.22 -1.45 -14.56
CA PHE A 37 -1.46 -2.83 -14.94
C PHE A 37 -1.86 -2.89 -16.41
N ASP A 38 -1.23 -3.78 -17.17
CA ASP A 38 -1.72 -4.14 -18.51
C ASP A 38 -2.88 -5.14 -18.43
N GLU A 39 -3.38 -5.55 -19.60
CA GLU A 39 -4.49 -6.51 -19.73
C GLU A 39 -4.19 -7.89 -19.12
N ALA A 40 -2.90 -8.26 -19.02
CA ALA A 40 -2.46 -9.49 -18.36
C ALA A 40 -2.26 -9.31 -16.83
N GLY A 41 -2.43 -8.09 -16.33
CA GLY A 41 -2.19 -7.75 -14.93
C GLY A 41 -0.70 -7.63 -14.57
N PHE A 42 0.16 -7.39 -15.57
CA PHE A 42 1.58 -7.15 -15.39
C PHE A 42 1.90 -5.65 -15.24
N ILE A 43 2.87 -5.34 -14.39
CA ILE A 43 3.34 -4.00 -14.08
C ILE A 43 4.69 -3.77 -14.75
N LYS A 44 4.74 -2.87 -15.74
CA LYS A 44 5.98 -2.50 -16.43
C LYS A 44 6.91 -1.63 -15.56
N GLN A 45 6.33 -0.73 -14.77
CA GLN A 45 7.08 0.19 -13.91
C GLN A 45 6.31 0.42 -12.61
N PHE A 46 6.98 0.21 -11.47
CA PHE A 46 6.37 0.45 -10.17
C PHE A 46 6.22 1.95 -9.87
N PRO A 47 5.10 2.42 -9.28
CA PRO A 47 4.90 3.83 -8.97
C PRO A 47 5.90 4.38 -7.95
N SER A 48 6.36 5.61 -8.16
CA SER A 48 7.16 6.36 -7.19
C SER A 48 6.31 7.10 -6.13
N LYS A 49 5.06 7.46 -6.46
CA LYS A 49 4.18 8.22 -5.56
C LYS A 49 3.48 7.32 -4.55
N GLU A 50 3.53 7.69 -3.27
CA GLU A 50 2.99 6.94 -2.13
C GLU A 50 1.53 6.50 -2.30
N LYS A 51 0.62 7.43 -2.64
CA LYS A 51 -0.81 7.11 -2.86
C LYS A 51 -1.01 6.03 -3.95
N ARG A 52 -0.16 6.04 -4.98
CA ARG A 52 -0.23 5.05 -6.08
C ARG A 52 0.35 3.71 -5.66
N LYS A 53 1.41 3.70 -4.86
CA LYS A 53 1.96 2.47 -4.26
C LYS A 53 0.89 1.74 -3.44
N LEU A 54 0.14 2.45 -2.60
CA LEU A 54 -0.95 1.86 -1.81
C LEU A 54 -1.97 1.10 -2.68
N VAL A 55 -2.40 1.71 -3.78
CA VAL A 55 -3.35 1.06 -4.71
C VAL A 55 -2.71 -0.16 -5.39
N VAL A 56 -1.51 -0.01 -5.94
CA VAL A 56 -0.83 -1.08 -6.67
C VAL A 56 -0.50 -2.26 -5.75
N LEU A 57 0.01 -2.00 -4.56
CA LEU A 57 0.30 -3.03 -3.55
C LEU A 57 -0.97 -3.72 -3.07
N GLY A 58 -2.06 -2.99 -2.87
CA GLY A 58 -3.35 -3.58 -2.51
C GLY A 58 -3.85 -4.58 -3.56
N VAL A 59 -3.75 -4.23 -4.85
CA VAL A 59 -4.12 -5.15 -5.95
C VAL A 59 -3.18 -6.34 -6.03
N LEU A 60 -1.87 -6.15 -5.84
CA LEU A 60 -0.92 -7.27 -5.80
C LEU A 60 -1.16 -8.20 -4.61
N ALA A 61 -1.58 -7.66 -3.47
CA ALA A 61 -1.91 -8.44 -2.28
C ALA A 61 -3.11 -9.36 -2.51
N GLU A 62 -4.03 -9.03 -3.41
CA GLU A 62 -5.18 -9.87 -3.80
C GLU A 62 -4.75 -11.18 -4.46
N ARG A 63 -3.50 -11.30 -4.94
CA ARG A 63 -2.93 -12.56 -5.48
C ARG A 63 -2.60 -13.58 -4.39
N PHE A 64 -2.72 -13.20 -3.11
CA PHE A 64 -2.47 -14.06 -1.96
C PHE A 64 -3.79 -14.33 -1.22
N ASP A 65 -4.06 -15.61 -0.99
CA ASP A 65 -5.23 -16.10 -0.29
C ASP A 65 -5.16 -15.71 1.19
N SER A 66 -6.24 -15.15 1.71
CA SER A 66 -6.37 -14.86 3.14
C SER A 66 -6.32 -16.15 3.95
N GLY A 67 -5.56 -16.15 5.05
CA GLY A 67 -5.41 -17.32 5.93
C GLY A 67 -4.42 -18.38 5.43
N LYS A 68 -3.77 -18.17 4.28
CA LYS A 68 -2.74 -19.08 3.76
C LYS A 68 -1.33 -18.56 4.04
N ASN A 69 -0.46 -19.50 4.39
CA ASN A 69 0.97 -19.27 4.55
C ASN A 69 1.71 -19.65 3.28
N TYR A 70 2.70 -18.84 2.91
CA TYR A 70 3.54 -19.00 1.74
C TYR A 70 5.00 -19.04 2.13
N SER A 71 5.79 -19.87 1.44
CA SER A 71 7.25 -19.77 1.51
C SER A 71 7.75 -18.56 0.74
N GLU A 72 8.98 -18.13 1.01
CA GLU A 72 9.63 -17.06 0.24
C GLU A 72 9.62 -17.32 -1.27
N ALA A 73 9.91 -18.57 -1.67
CA ALA A 73 9.92 -18.98 -3.07
C ALA A 73 8.53 -18.87 -3.70
N ALA A 74 7.48 -19.32 -3.00
CA ALA A 74 6.10 -19.22 -3.49
C ALA A 74 5.67 -17.75 -3.66
N VAL A 75 6.03 -16.87 -2.71
CA VAL A 75 5.77 -15.43 -2.84
C VAL A 75 6.47 -14.86 -4.07
N ASN A 76 7.74 -15.23 -4.29
CA ASN A 76 8.48 -14.78 -5.46
C ASN A 76 7.83 -15.24 -6.77
N ASP A 77 7.43 -16.50 -6.85
CA ASP A 77 6.88 -17.04 -8.08
C ASP A 77 5.51 -16.44 -8.41
N ILE A 78 4.71 -16.08 -7.40
CA ILE A 78 3.47 -15.31 -7.59
C ILE A 78 3.79 -13.89 -8.08
N LEU A 79 4.75 -13.20 -7.45
CA LEU A 79 5.07 -11.82 -7.81
C LEU A 79 5.76 -11.68 -9.18
N LYS A 80 6.61 -12.64 -9.57
CA LYS A 80 7.26 -12.67 -10.89
C LYS A 80 6.27 -12.69 -12.05
N GLN A 81 5.07 -13.23 -11.84
CA GLN A 81 3.99 -13.21 -12.83
C GLN A 81 3.38 -11.81 -13.01
N ALA A 82 3.65 -10.88 -12.10
CA ALA A 82 3.05 -9.55 -12.07
C ALA A 82 4.06 -8.42 -12.24
N ILE A 83 5.35 -8.62 -11.90
CA ILE A 83 6.37 -7.59 -12.00
C ILE A 83 7.79 -8.18 -12.01
N SER A 84 8.69 -7.56 -12.78
CA SER A 84 10.11 -7.96 -12.84
C SER A 84 10.86 -7.66 -11.54
N ASP A 85 10.60 -6.52 -10.90
CA ASP A 85 11.19 -6.14 -9.61
C ASP A 85 10.39 -6.68 -8.41
N TYR A 86 10.20 -8.00 -8.40
CA TYR A 86 9.42 -8.70 -7.37
C TYR A 86 10.03 -8.59 -5.97
N VAL A 87 11.36 -8.41 -5.87
CA VAL A 87 12.07 -8.29 -4.59
C VAL A 87 11.72 -6.98 -3.88
N THR A 88 11.77 -5.85 -4.60
CA THR A 88 11.37 -4.55 -4.05
C THR A 88 9.88 -4.55 -3.69
N VAL A 89 9.03 -5.10 -4.56
CA VAL A 89 7.59 -5.19 -4.30
C VAL A 89 7.28 -6.03 -3.07
N ARG A 90 7.96 -7.17 -2.88
CA ARG A 90 7.78 -7.99 -1.67
C ARG A 90 8.16 -7.23 -0.41
N ARG A 91 9.24 -6.43 -0.45
CA ARG A 91 9.61 -5.55 0.66
C ARG A 91 8.51 -4.53 0.95
N TYR A 92 7.97 -3.89 -0.08
CA TYR A 92 6.87 -2.93 0.09
C TYR A 92 5.57 -3.56 0.56
N LEU A 93 5.22 -4.77 0.13
CA LEU A 93 4.07 -5.48 0.68
C LEU A 93 4.18 -5.64 2.21
N ILE A 94 5.39 -5.81 2.72
CA ILE A 94 5.66 -5.88 4.17
C ILE A 94 5.66 -4.49 4.81
N GLU A 95 6.42 -3.54 4.27
CA GLU A 95 6.57 -2.19 4.84
C GLU A 95 5.24 -1.43 4.92
N TYR A 96 4.35 -1.63 3.93
CA TYR A 96 3.03 -1.01 3.91
C TYR A 96 1.95 -1.86 4.60
N GLY A 97 2.33 -3.00 5.19
CA GLY A 97 1.44 -3.81 6.01
C GLY A 97 0.35 -4.54 5.23
N PHE A 98 0.61 -4.93 3.97
CA PHE A 98 -0.25 -5.85 3.20
C PHE A 98 0.14 -7.32 3.38
N MET A 99 1.35 -7.56 3.90
CA MET A 99 1.92 -8.87 4.15
C MET A 99 2.76 -8.84 5.41
N LYS A 100 2.75 -9.93 6.17
CA LYS A 100 3.70 -10.17 7.26
C LYS A 100 4.58 -11.35 6.93
N ARG A 101 5.68 -11.46 7.66
CA ARG A 101 6.57 -12.62 7.60
C ARG A 101 7.13 -12.98 8.97
N THR A 102 7.59 -14.21 9.12
CA THR A 102 8.40 -14.62 10.27
C THR A 102 9.77 -13.93 10.26
N ASN A 103 10.39 -13.79 11.43
CA ASN A 103 11.72 -13.16 11.58
C ASN A 103 12.80 -13.88 10.77
N ASP A 104 12.69 -15.20 10.63
CA ASP A 104 13.59 -16.03 9.81
C ASP A 104 13.29 -15.96 8.31
N GLY A 105 12.26 -15.22 7.91
CA GLY A 105 11.87 -15.01 6.52
C GLY A 105 11.34 -16.26 5.81
N LYS A 106 10.99 -17.34 6.53
CA LYS A 106 10.54 -18.58 5.89
C LYS A 106 9.06 -18.59 5.54
N THR A 107 8.24 -17.87 6.32
CA THR A 107 6.79 -17.89 6.17
C THR A 107 6.27 -16.48 5.98
N TYR A 108 5.40 -16.28 4.98
CA TYR A 108 4.73 -15.04 4.65
C TYR A 108 3.22 -15.25 4.63
N TRP A 109 2.44 -14.25 5.01
CA TRP A 109 0.98 -14.29 4.94
C TRP A 109 0.40 -12.90 4.70
N ARG A 110 -0.72 -12.85 3.97
CA ARG A 110 -1.49 -11.63 3.79
C ARG A 110 -2.14 -11.22 5.11
N THR A 111 -2.13 -9.91 5.38
CA THR A 111 -2.77 -9.30 6.56
C THR A 111 -4.18 -8.82 6.28
#